data_AF-A0A3D0DT27-F1
#
_entry.id   AF-A0A3D0DT27-F1
#
_cell.length_a   1.000
_cell.length_b   1.000
_cell.length_c   1.000
_cell.angle_alpha   90.00
_cell.angle_beta   90.00
_cell.angle_gamma   90.00
#
_symmetry.space_group_name_H-M   'P 1'
#
loop_
_entity.id
_entity.type
_entity.pdbx_description
1 polymer ?
#
loop_
_entity_poly.entity_id
_entity_poly.type
_entity_poly.pdbx_seq_one_letter_code
_entity_poly.pdbx_strand_id
1 'polypeptide(L)'
;MNQMSENSAATAGLEVKTWRARIGVGADFPLHAPTDVERAMEAEIAELRAELLPLNEDTTAILGRPNFTCIGIAAQLRKLGHKIGNRAENEQAAVIHFLLNMYQKHGAAWRQNAEEYLRQETKQEG
;
A
#
# COMPACT_ATOMS: atom_id res chain seq x y z
N MET A 1 31.17 -32.60 18.91
CA MET A 1 31.40 -31.15 18.71
C MET A 1 30.05 -30.51 18.46
N ASN A 2 29.57 -29.74 19.44
CA ASN A 2 28.26 -29.11 19.44
C ASN A 2 28.49 -27.62 19.16
N GLN A 3 28.09 -27.12 17.99
CA GLN A 3 28.05 -25.68 17.72
C GLN A 3 26.61 -25.22 17.89
N MET A 4 26.30 -24.65 19.05
CA MET A 4 25.07 -23.91 19.26
C MET A 4 25.17 -22.56 18.54
N SER A 5 24.15 -22.31 17.73
CA SER A 5 23.82 -21.03 17.10
C SER A 5 23.64 -19.95 18.18
N GLU A 6 24.49 -18.93 18.15
CA GLU A 6 24.26 -17.65 18.84
C GLU A 6 23.84 -16.60 17.79
N ASN A 7 22.64 -16.74 17.24
CA ASN A 7 21.94 -15.59 16.66
C ASN A 7 21.07 -14.96 17.76
N SER A 8 21.71 -14.30 18.71
CA SER A 8 21.05 -13.37 19.62
C SER A 8 20.82 -12.07 18.87
N ALA A 9 19.75 -12.03 18.07
CA ALA A 9 19.20 -10.79 17.53
C ALA A 9 18.72 -9.94 18.72
N ALA A 10 19.60 -9.06 19.21
CA ALA A 10 19.25 -8.02 20.16
C ALA A 10 18.11 -7.20 19.57
N THR A 11 16.90 -7.47 20.02
CA THR A 11 15.72 -6.65 19.78
C THR A 11 15.90 -5.39 20.63
N ALA A 12 16.76 -4.48 20.18
CA ALA A 12 16.78 -3.12 20.69
C ALA A 12 15.49 -2.46 20.21
N GLY A 13 14.39 -2.70 20.92
CA GLY A 13 13.17 -1.94 20.77
C GLY A 13 13.54 -0.47 20.96
N LEU A 14 13.45 0.31 19.89
CA LEU A 14 13.51 1.76 19.98
C LEU A 14 12.37 2.20 20.89
N GLU A 15 12.68 2.49 22.14
CA GLU A 15 11.73 3.04 23.08
C GLU A 15 11.21 4.36 22.48
N VAL A 16 9.95 4.38 22.06
CA VAL A 16 9.32 5.57 21.51
C VAL A 16 9.12 6.56 22.66
N LYS A 17 10.12 7.41 22.90
CA LYS A 17 10.04 8.47 23.90
C LYS A 17 8.85 9.38 23.55
N THR A 18 7.94 9.53 24.50
CA THR A 18 6.83 10.48 24.37
C THR A 18 7.36 11.89 24.08
N TRP A 19 6.56 12.73 23.42
CA TRP A 19 6.97 14.11 23.14
C TRP A 19 7.34 14.88 24.42
N ARG A 20 6.69 14.57 25.56
CA ARG A 20 7.01 15.15 26.88
C ARG A 20 8.44 14.81 27.34
N ALA A 21 8.81 13.54 27.24
CA ALA A 21 10.16 13.09 27.57
C ALA A 21 11.23 13.71 26.65
N ARG A 22 10.88 13.99 25.38
CA ARG A 22 11.79 14.64 24.42
C ARG A 22 12.10 16.09 24.77
N ILE A 23 11.16 16.80 25.38
CA ILE A 23 11.35 18.22 25.77
C ILE A 23 11.63 18.40 27.27
N GLY A 24 11.78 17.30 28.02
CA GLY A 24 12.13 17.33 29.45
C GLY A 24 11.02 17.84 30.37
N VAL A 25 9.76 17.77 29.96
CA VAL A 25 8.63 18.23 30.78
C VAL A 25 7.93 17.08 31.49
N GLY A 26 7.53 17.33 32.74
CA GLY A 26 6.80 16.38 33.58
C GLY A 26 5.34 16.19 33.16
N ALA A 27 4.64 15.28 33.83
CA ALA A 27 3.21 15.05 33.63
C ALA A 27 2.35 16.30 33.94
N ASP A 28 2.87 17.17 34.81
CA ASP A 28 2.22 18.39 35.29
C ASP A 28 2.34 19.57 34.29
N PHE A 29 2.96 19.34 33.13
CA PHE A 29 3.05 20.36 32.08
C PHE A 29 1.64 20.76 31.61
N PRO A 30 1.27 22.05 31.66
CA PRO A 30 -0.07 22.49 31.32
C PRO A 30 -0.33 22.23 29.83
N LEU A 31 -1.28 21.34 29.56
CA LEU A 31 -1.88 21.22 28.24
C LEU A 31 -3.14 22.07 28.23
N HIS A 32 -3.19 23.05 27.32
CA HIS A 32 -4.48 23.62 26.97
C HIS A 32 -5.27 22.55 26.21
N ALA A 33 -6.58 22.47 26.46
CA ALA A 33 -7.44 21.73 25.57
C ALA A 33 -7.35 22.39 24.17
N PRO A 34 -7.28 21.61 23.09
CA PRO A 34 -7.29 22.18 21.75
C PRO A 34 -8.50 23.09 21.57
N THR A 35 -8.29 24.25 20.98
CA THR A 35 -9.35 25.13 20.51
C THR A 35 -10.12 24.47 19.35
N ASP A 36 -11.29 25.00 19.01
CA ASP A 36 -12.05 24.54 17.84
C ASP A 36 -11.25 24.68 16.54
N VAL A 37 -10.44 25.73 16.42
CA VAL A 37 -9.56 25.98 15.26
C VAL A 37 -8.46 24.92 15.19
N GLU A 38 -7.81 24.62 16.31
CA GLU A 38 -6.78 23.56 16.36
C GLU A 38 -7.38 22.20 15.99
N ARG A 39 -8.57 21.86 16.50
CA ARG A 39 -9.27 20.62 16.13
C ARG A 39 -9.60 20.55 14.63
N ALA A 40 -10.13 21.64 14.07
CA ALA A 40 -10.50 21.69 12.65
C ALA A 40 -9.26 21.53 11.74
N MET A 41 -8.17 22.22 12.08
CA MET A 41 -6.90 22.11 11.35
C MET A 41 -6.32 20.70 11.46
N GLU A 42 -6.40 20.06 12.63
CA GLU A 42 -5.90 18.71 12.84
C GLU A 42 -6.73 17.66 12.07
N ALA A 43 -8.05 17.87 11.94
CA ALA A 43 -8.93 17.05 11.12
C ALA A 43 -8.59 17.17 9.62
N GLU A 44 -8.39 18.38 9.10
CA GLU A 44 -7.97 18.61 7.71
C GLU A 44 -6.60 17.98 7.43
N ILE A 45 -5.62 18.16 8.34
CA ILE A 45 -4.31 17.50 8.24
C ILE A 45 -4.45 15.98 8.27
N ALA A 46 -5.37 15.43 9.06
CA ALA A 46 -5.63 13.99 9.11
C ALA A 46 -6.23 13.46 7.79
N GLU A 47 -7.16 14.20 7.18
CA GLU A 47 -7.71 13.88 5.86
C GLU A 47 -6.65 13.92 4.76
N LEU A 48 -5.81 14.95 4.74
CA LEU A 48 -4.68 15.06 3.80
C LEU A 48 -3.66 13.92 3.98
N ARG A 49 -3.40 13.49 5.22
CA ARG A 49 -2.52 12.34 5.48
C ARG A 49 -3.12 11.01 5.03
N ALA A 50 -4.45 10.92 4.92
CA ALA A 50 -5.13 9.75 4.40
C ALA A 50 -5.06 9.64 2.86
N GLU A 51 -4.45 10.61 2.16
CA GLU A 51 -4.33 10.58 0.69
C GLU A 51 -3.43 9.45 0.17
N LEU A 52 -2.48 8.96 0.98
CA LEU A 52 -1.59 7.88 0.57
C LEU A 52 -2.23 6.50 0.83
N LEU A 53 -2.14 5.64 -0.17
CA LEU A 53 -2.48 4.23 0.02
C LEU A 53 -1.59 3.63 1.13
N PRO A 54 -2.17 2.93 2.12
CA PRO A 54 -1.41 2.34 3.20
C PRO A 54 -0.45 1.30 2.63
N LEU A 55 0.83 1.36 3.00
CA LEU A 55 1.83 0.36 2.59
C LEU A 55 1.68 -0.91 3.46
N ASN A 56 0.66 -1.71 3.18
CA ASN A 56 0.37 -2.98 3.85
C ASN A 56 0.80 -4.18 2.97
N GLU A 57 0.48 -5.41 3.41
CA GLU A 57 0.83 -6.64 2.69
C GLU A 57 0.31 -6.65 1.24
N ASP A 58 -0.91 -6.18 1.01
CA ASP A 58 -1.53 -6.19 -0.30
C ASP A 58 -0.91 -5.15 -1.24
N THR A 59 -0.79 -3.89 -0.80
CA THR A 59 -0.16 -2.85 -1.61
C THR A 59 1.32 -3.14 -1.83
N THR A 60 2.01 -3.76 -0.86
CA THR A 60 3.39 -4.23 -1.04
C THR A 60 3.46 -5.33 -2.10
N ALA A 61 2.54 -6.29 -2.08
CA ALA A 61 2.49 -7.35 -3.10
C ALA A 61 2.14 -6.82 -4.50
N ILE A 62 1.34 -5.75 -4.60
CA ILE A 62 0.99 -5.11 -5.87
C ILE A 62 2.18 -4.30 -6.39
N LEU A 63 2.71 -3.39 -5.58
CA LEU A 63 3.77 -2.45 -5.97
C LEU A 63 5.13 -3.15 -6.15
N GLY A 64 5.40 -4.21 -5.38
CA GLY A 64 6.64 -4.98 -5.46
C GLY A 64 6.68 -6.01 -6.60
N ARG A 65 5.67 -6.03 -7.48
CA ARG A 65 5.55 -7.05 -8.53
C ARG A 65 6.65 -6.89 -9.60
N PRO A 66 7.50 -7.90 -9.83
CA PRO A 66 8.57 -7.79 -10.81
C PRO A 66 8.05 -7.90 -12.25
N ASN A 67 8.66 -7.16 -13.19
CA ASN A 67 8.22 -7.00 -14.59
C ASN A 67 7.90 -8.34 -15.29
N PHE A 68 8.77 -9.35 -15.11
CA PHE A 68 8.62 -10.63 -15.80
C PHE A 68 7.35 -11.41 -15.40
N THR A 69 6.70 -11.05 -14.28
CA THR A 69 5.43 -11.65 -13.86
C THR A 69 4.20 -10.95 -14.45
N CYS A 70 4.39 -9.78 -15.08
CA CYS A 70 3.29 -8.94 -15.58
C CYS A 70 2.85 -9.30 -17.01
N ILE A 71 3.67 -10.02 -17.77
CA ILE A 71 3.46 -10.32 -19.19
C ILE A 71 2.08 -10.97 -19.43
N GLY A 72 1.74 -12.00 -18.64
CA GLY A 72 0.49 -12.74 -18.80
C GLY A 72 -0.75 -11.89 -18.51
N ILE A 73 -0.71 -11.09 -17.44
CA ILE A 73 -1.81 -10.19 -17.07
C ILE A 73 -1.95 -9.07 -18.12
N ALA A 74 -0.84 -8.47 -18.55
CA ALA A 74 -0.85 -7.44 -19.58
C ALA A 74 -1.42 -7.97 -20.90
N ALA A 75 -1.07 -9.19 -21.31
CA ALA A 75 -1.64 -9.83 -22.49
C ALA A 75 -3.15 -10.04 -22.36
N GLN A 76 -3.64 -10.46 -21.19
CA GLN A 76 -5.07 -10.62 -20.96
C GLN A 76 -5.81 -9.28 -20.95
N LEU A 77 -5.24 -8.24 -20.33
CA LEU A 77 -5.80 -6.88 -20.37
C LEU A 77 -5.89 -6.36 -21.82
N ARG A 78 -4.89 -6.63 -22.68
CA ARG A 78 -4.97 -6.30 -24.11
C ARG A 78 -6.14 -7.00 -24.80
N LYS A 79 -6.38 -8.29 -24.52
CA LYS A 79 -7.54 -9.03 -25.06
C LYS A 79 -8.87 -8.43 -24.60
N LEU A 80 -8.91 -7.88 -23.40
CA LEU A 80 -10.06 -7.14 -22.84
C LEU A 80 -10.18 -5.70 -23.40
N GLY A 81 -9.36 -5.31 -24.37
CA GLY A 81 -9.43 -4.02 -25.05
C GLY A 81 -8.53 -2.92 -24.49
N HIS A 82 -7.71 -3.20 -23.47
CA HIS A 82 -6.79 -2.20 -22.91
C HIS A 82 -5.60 -1.95 -23.84
N LYS A 83 -5.26 -0.69 -24.06
CA LYS A 83 -4.11 -0.30 -24.89
C LYS A 83 -2.84 -0.26 -24.04
N ILE A 84 -2.01 -1.31 -24.16
CA ILE A 84 -0.76 -1.46 -23.38
C ILE A 84 0.40 -1.68 -24.35
N GLY A 85 1.46 -0.85 -24.26
CA GLY A 85 2.66 -1.02 -25.10
C GLY A 85 3.43 -2.31 -24.77
N ASN A 86 4.24 -2.82 -25.70
CA ASN A 86 4.91 -4.12 -25.58
C ASN A 86 6.25 -4.10 -24.82
N ARG A 87 6.65 -2.96 -24.26
CA ARG A 87 7.85 -2.88 -23.42
C ARG A 87 7.53 -3.37 -22.02
N ALA A 88 8.47 -4.03 -21.36
CA ALA A 88 8.29 -4.61 -20.02
C ALA A 88 7.85 -3.57 -18.99
N GLU A 89 8.35 -2.33 -19.09
CA GLU A 89 7.99 -1.21 -18.21
C GLU A 89 6.52 -0.80 -18.40
N ASN A 90 6.04 -0.79 -19.65
CA ASN A 90 4.65 -0.48 -19.95
C ASN A 90 3.71 -1.57 -19.42
N GLU A 91 4.12 -2.83 -19.52
CA GLU A 91 3.36 -3.96 -18.98
C GLU A 91 3.29 -3.92 -17.46
N GLN A 92 4.42 -3.68 -16.79
CA GLN A 92 4.45 -3.56 -15.33
C GLN A 92 3.56 -2.40 -14.88
N ALA A 93 3.71 -1.21 -15.48
CA ALA A 93 2.92 -0.04 -15.11
C ALA A 93 1.41 -0.29 -15.26
N ALA A 94 0.99 -0.90 -16.37
CA ALA A 94 -0.41 -1.22 -16.61
C ALA A 94 -0.97 -2.23 -15.59
N VAL A 95 -0.19 -3.28 -15.27
CA VAL A 95 -0.60 -4.30 -14.30
C VAL A 95 -0.67 -3.72 -12.89
N ILE A 96 0.33 -2.95 -12.44
CA ILE A 96 0.31 -2.30 -11.13
C ILE A 96 -0.89 -1.35 -11.05
N HIS A 97 -1.10 -0.50 -12.05
CA HIS A 97 -2.23 0.42 -12.10
C HIS A 97 -3.58 -0.30 -12.03
N PHE A 98 -3.75 -1.38 -12.80
CA PHE A 98 -4.95 -2.22 -12.77
C PHE A 98 -5.20 -2.81 -11.38
N LEU A 99 -4.18 -3.42 -10.77
CA LEU A 99 -4.32 -4.08 -9.47
C LEU A 99 -4.55 -3.07 -8.33
N LEU A 100 -3.92 -1.89 -8.39
CA LEU A 100 -4.18 -0.81 -7.43
C LEU A 100 -5.63 -0.32 -7.51
N ASN A 101 -6.18 -0.15 -8.72
CA ASN A 101 -7.59 0.21 -8.88
C ASN A 101 -8.52 -0.87 -8.34
N MET A 102 -8.19 -2.16 -8.55
CA MET A 102 -8.95 -3.27 -7.95
C MET A 102 -8.88 -3.24 -6.42
N TYR A 103 -7.72 -2.96 -5.86
CA TYR A 103 -7.54 -2.80 -4.41
C TYR A 103 -8.34 -1.62 -3.86
N GLN A 104 -8.26 -0.45 -4.49
CA GLN A 104 -9.02 0.73 -4.10
C GLN A 104 -10.53 0.50 -4.13
N LYS A 105 -11.02 -0.22 -5.15
CA LYS A 105 -12.45 -0.47 -5.32
C LYS A 105 -13.00 -1.59 -4.44
N HIS A 106 -12.22 -2.63 -4.18
CA HIS A 106 -12.71 -3.87 -3.56
C HIS A 106 -12.03 -4.22 -2.22
N GLY A 107 -11.06 -3.42 -1.76
CA GLY A 107 -10.34 -3.66 -0.52
C GLY A 107 -9.73 -5.06 -0.47
N ALA A 108 -9.93 -5.79 0.62
CA ALA A 108 -9.42 -7.15 0.80
C ALA A 108 -9.90 -8.16 -0.28
N ALA A 109 -11.00 -7.88 -0.97
CA ALA A 109 -11.53 -8.76 -2.02
C ALA A 109 -10.91 -8.51 -3.41
N TRP A 110 -9.89 -7.66 -3.51
CA TRP A 110 -9.31 -7.25 -4.80
C TRP A 110 -8.78 -8.41 -5.65
N ARG A 111 -8.21 -9.45 -5.04
CA ARG A 111 -7.64 -10.59 -5.78
C ARG A 111 -8.71 -11.34 -6.55
N GLN A 112 -9.81 -11.70 -5.87
CA GLN A 112 -10.94 -12.38 -6.50
C GLN A 112 -11.56 -11.53 -7.62
N ASN A 113 -11.75 -10.23 -7.38
CA ASN A 113 -12.32 -9.33 -8.37
C ASN A 113 -11.38 -9.12 -9.58
N ALA A 114 -10.07 -9.04 -9.35
CA ALA A 114 -9.09 -8.96 -10.41
C ALA A 114 -9.06 -10.25 -11.25
N GLU A 115 -9.08 -11.43 -10.61
CA GLU A 115 -9.14 -12.72 -11.27
C GLU A 115 -10.44 -12.90 -12.08
N GLU A 116 -11.58 -12.49 -11.52
CA GLU A 116 -12.85 -12.50 -12.22
C GLU A 116 -12.85 -11.57 -13.42
N TYR A 117 -12.33 -10.35 -13.27
CA TYR A 117 -12.18 -9.41 -14.38
C TYR A 117 -11.32 -10.00 -15.51
N LEU A 118 -10.18 -10.61 -15.15
CA LEU A 118 -9.26 -11.19 -16.13
C LEU A 118 -9.82 -12.45 -16.82
N ARG A 119 -10.76 -13.17 -16.20
CA ARG A 119 -11.44 -14.33 -16.79
C ARG A 119 -12.52 -13.97 -17.81
N GLN A 120 -12.90 -12.70 -17.91
CA GLN A 120 -13.87 -12.28 -18.92
C GLN A 120 -13.32 -12.54 -20.33
N GLU A 121 -14.21 -12.86 -21.26
CA GLU A 121 -13.91 -12.90 -22.68
C GLU A 121 -14.45 -11.62 -23.33
N THR A 122 -13.71 -11.09 -24.29
CA THR A 122 -14.20 -9.99 -25.12
C THR A 122 -15.41 -10.49 -25.90
N LYS A 123 -16.59 -9.90 -25.67
CA LYS A 123 -17.71 -10.06 -26.61
C LYS A 123 -17.27 -9.41 -27.92
N GLN A 124 -16.95 -10.22 -28.92
CA GLN A 124 -16.77 -9.74 -30.28
C GLN A 124 -18.13 -9.25 -30.76
N GLU A 125 -18.34 -7.93 -30.78
CA GLU A 125 -19.34 -7.32 -31.64
C GLU A 125 -18.81 -7.47 -33.07
N GLY A 126 -19.41 -8.39 -33.82
CA GLY A 126 -19.12 -8.67 -35.22
C GLY A 126 -19.71 -7.64 -36.17
#